data_AF-A0A7S4F9K1-F1
#
_entry.id   AF-A0A7S4F9K1-F1
#
_cell.length_a   1.000
_cell.length_b   1.000
_cell.length_c   1.000
_cell.angle_alpha   90.00
_cell.angle_beta   90.00
_cell.angle_gamma   90.00
#
_symmetry.space_group_name_H-M   'P 1'
#
loop_
_entity.id
_entity.type
_entity.pdbx_description
1 polymer ?
#
loop_
_entity_poly.entity_id
_entity_poly.type
_entity_poly.pdbx_seq_one_letter_code
_entity_poly.pdbx_strand_id
1 'polypeptide(L)'
;GDATDAAIVARASMAPHAVLFATQSTHVHAHAADRLYTTGCQLSTTQKNGKSHSVNLFETQQGVQETIHGMLNLQQSAQCYGMNSASPSTHSMINLGQGQAAPPALQPTEADIQAVQRLLRGSRSQQQSLQMTASTPRVRRPRPVRGEVPNIEWRALSLDELREHPRFLALPPVLELQMAGPPTFAYVRQDDPLWDELHDGVLTSRFLSAVLGFREPRAAAHLGLPRGMLNPRAMHDAYEYFRACNTQHRRLAGWKGCSLEARPTSEVQDAISLNEARRQEIHATKGGGQASKGGEHRGRRTWPPACLETQLELAMLYSPRSLASARTRWGSAQEAAALAAVLQALPNATIEEAGLVMLDVTTLPPTLPQHARTLALTPNALPPIGASPDAMMRRHPSAPLEAVEVKNTCPFFTRRSDPNAFYAYTEYLSESARSALPWYEVRGPVETVQPYYVPQVQLEMLVTRTSQNTFVSASASQGINLLTMNRDDLYLGELLHFLSRFWEMVKRGQPPSEAMHWAEPERFAAFLDQTALLGSGVSKGAHIARPWRRAARGVAASLFLDS
;
A
#
# COMPACT_ATOMS: atom_id res chain seq x y z
N GLY A 1 -5.67 46.50 -55.86
CA GLY A 1 -6.42 46.36 -57.11
C GLY A 1 -6.11 45.00 -57.68
N ASP A 2 -7.13 44.15 -57.66
CA ASP A 2 -7.46 43.00 -58.53
C ASP A 2 -6.38 41.92 -58.74
N ALA A 3 -6.49 40.67 -58.25
CA ALA A 3 -7.54 39.63 -58.31
C ALA A 3 -7.44 38.67 -59.52
N THR A 4 -7.67 37.38 -59.20
CA THR A 4 -8.13 36.22 -60.02
C THR A 4 -7.11 35.27 -60.70
N ASP A 5 -6.98 34.08 -60.09
CA ASP A 5 -7.36 32.73 -60.56
C ASP A 5 -7.04 32.23 -61.98
N ALA A 6 -6.40 31.05 -62.06
CA ALA A 6 -7.02 29.82 -62.63
C ALA A 6 -6.07 28.61 -62.57
N ALA A 7 -6.61 27.47 -62.12
CA ALA A 7 -6.03 26.13 -62.21
C ALA A 7 -6.28 25.49 -63.59
N ILE A 8 -5.48 24.48 -63.99
CA ILE A 8 -5.91 23.25 -64.71
C ILE A 8 -4.75 22.21 -64.79
N VAL A 9 -5.02 21.05 -64.18
CA VAL A 9 -4.81 19.63 -64.59
C VAL A 9 -3.62 19.21 -65.47
N ALA A 10 -2.86 18.21 -64.97
CA ALA A 10 -2.33 17.12 -65.81
C ALA A 10 -2.34 15.77 -65.04
N ARG A 11 -2.91 14.74 -65.68
CA ARG A 11 -3.07 13.35 -65.22
C ARG A 11 -1.97 12.45 -65.83
N ALA A 12 -1.46 11.55 -64.99
CA ALA A 12 -1.14 10.12 -65.20
C ALA A 12 -0.17 9.62 -66.31
N SER A 13 0.84 8.83 -65.91
CA SER A 13 1.10 7.42 -66.34
C SER A 13 2.38 6.87 -65.66
N MET A 14 2.28 5.97 -64.67
CA MET A 14 2.43 4.49 -64.68
C MET A 14 3.85 3.89 -64.81
N ALA A 15 4.37 3.42 -63.65
CA ALA A 15 4.97 2.09 -63.33
C ALA A 15 6.29 1.61 -64.01
N PRO A 16 6.93 0.52 -63.51
CA PRO A 16 7.29 0.14 -62.12
C PRO A 16 8.76 -0.32 -61.98
N HIS A 17 9.32 -0.31 -60.77
CA HIS A 17 10.39 -1.26 -60.40
C HIS A 17 10.15 -1.79 -58.99
N ALA A 18 9.76 -3.06 -58.94
CA ALA A 18 9.67 -3.87 -57.75
C ALA A 18 11.09 -4.27 -57.30
N VAL A 19 11.44 -3.98 -56.06
CA VAL A 19 12.53 -4.66 -55.36
C VAL A 19 11.90 -5.34 -54.15
N LEU A 20 11.79 -6.66 -54.27
CA LEU A 20 11.46 -7.59 -53.19
C LEU A 20 12.59 -7.59 -52.17
N PHE A 21 12.34 -7.07 -50.97
CA PHE A 21 13.05 -7.53 -49.78
C PHE A 21 12.08 -8.35 -48.93
N ALA A 22 12.30 -9.66 -48.95
CA ALA A 22 11.76 -10.57 -47.97
C ALA A 22 12.50 -10.33 -46.66
N THR A 23 11.82 -9.76 -45.66
CA THR A 23 12.25 -9.83 -44.27
C THR A 23 11.29 -10.74 -43.53
N GLN A 24 11.79 -11.92 -43.16
CA GLN A 24 11.15 -12.82 -42.21
C GLN A 24 10.85 -12.04 -40.93
N SER A 25 9.56 -11.89 -40.62
CA SER A 25 9.09 -11.41 -39.32
C SER A 25 9.34 -12.50 -38.28
N THR A 26 10.50 -12.45 -37.63
CA THR A 26 10.67 -13.05 -36.31
C THR A 26 10.02 -12.11 -35.30
N HIS A 27 8.83 -12.48 -34.83
CA HIS A 27 8.20 -11.88 -33.66
C HIS A 27 9.13 -12.04 -32.46
N VAL A 28 9.87 -10.98 -32.11
CA VAL A 28 10.50 -10.83 -30.81
C VAL A 28 9.60 -9.92 -30.01
N HIS A 29 8.87 -10.50 -29.05
CA HIS A 29 8.17 -9.75 -28.02
C HIS A 29 9.21 -8.95 -27.22
N ALA A 30 9.21 -7.63 -27.41
CA ALA A 30 9.92 -6.71 -26.53
C ALA A 30 9.16 -6.65 -25.20
N HIS A 31 9.59 -7.46 -24.23
CA HIS A 31 9.10 -7.36 -22.86
C HIS A 31 9.81 -6.22 -22.12
N ALA A 32 9.00 -5.53 -21.32
CA ALA A 32 9.28 -4.33 -20.56
C ALA A 32 10.61 -4.37 -19.79
N ALA A 33 11.33 -3.25 -19.86
CA ALA A 33 12.50 -2.99 -19.04
C ALA A 33 12.12 -2.99 -17.54
N ASP A 34 13.03 -3.57 -16.76
CA ASP A 34 12.89 -3.91 -15.34
C ASP A 34 12.43 -2.77 -14.42
N ARG A 35 11.43 -3.09 -13.58
CA ARG A 35 11.05 -2.35 -12.37
C ARG A 35 12.10 -2.55 -11.27
N LEU A 36 13.04 -1.62 -11.18
CA LEU A 36 13.93 -1.47 -10.01
C LEU A 36 13.54 -0.20 -9.22
N TYR A 37 12.81 -0.37 -8.11
CA TYR A 37 12.84 0.61 -7.03
C TYR A 37 14.18 0.49 -6.28
N THR A 38 15.24 0.98 -6.89
CA THR A 38 16.51 1.27 -6.22
C THR A 38 16.66 2.78 -6.10
N THR A 39 16.73 3.26 -4.86
CA THR A 39 17.34 4.55 -4.53
C THR A 39 18.67 4.65 -5.28
N GLY A 40 18.77 5.63 -6.18
CA GLY A 40 19.96 5.87 -6.98
C GLY A 40 21.14 6.20 -6.08
N CYS A 41 22.06 5.26 -5.94
CA CYS A 41 23.43 5.55 -5.53
C CYS A 41 24.31 5.22 -6.73
N GLN A 42 24.48 6.21 -7.62
CA GLN A 42 25.53 6.15 -8.64
C GLN A 42 26.87 6.31 -7.91
N LEU A 43 27.61 5.21 -7.74
CA LEU A 43 29.01 5.27 -7.36
C LEU A 43 29.81 5.71 -8.59
N SER A 44 30.16 7.00 -8.67
CA SER A 44 31.20 7.45 -9.58
C SER A 44 32.55 6.98 -9.03
N THR A 45 33.20 6.04 -9.71
CA THR A 45 34.58 5.67 -9.43
C THR A 45 35.53 6.73 -9.98
N THR A 46 36.04 7.59 -9.11
CA THR A 46 37.30 8.31 -9.35
C THR A 46 38.42 7.59 -8.61
N GLN A 47 39.25 6.91 -9.39
CA GLN A 47 40.44 6.22 -8.92
C GLN A 47 41.53 7.26 -8.59
N LYS A 48 41.93 7.39 -7.32
CA LYS A 48 43.20 8.02 -6.93
C LYS A 48 43.69 7.48 -5.57
N ASN A 49 44.82 6.77 -5.65
CA ASN A 49 45.87 6.52 -4.66
C ASN A 49 45.55 5.66 -3.42
N GLY A 50 46.31 4.56 -3.33
CA GLY A 50 46.21 3.52 -2.33
C GLY A 50 46.50 3.93 -0.89
N LYS A 51 45.83 3.22 0.03
CA LYS A 51 46.43 2.49 1.16
C LYS A 51 45.31 1.66 1.81
N SER A 52 45.49 0.35 1.87
CA SER A 52 44.54 -0.57 2.49
C SER A 52 44.73 -0.56 4.01
N HIS A 53 43.71 -0.22 4.77
CA HIS A 53 43.62 -0.54 6.21
C HIS A 53 42.31 -1.28 6.46
N SER A 54 42.42 -2.56 6.77
CA SER A 54 41.35 -3.40 7.30
C SER A 54 41.07 -3.00 8.75
N VAL A 55 39.87 -2.51 9.04
CA VAL A 55 39.40 -2.32 10.42
C VAL A 55 38.29 -3.34 10.68
N ASN A 56 38.63 -4.37 11.45
CA ASN A 56 37.67 -5.23 12.13
C ASN A 56 37.05 -4.44 13.28
N LEU A 57 35.73 -4.23 13.25
CA LEU A 57 34.99 -3.72 14.40
C LEU A 57 34.38 -4.90 15.14
N PHE A 58 35.04 -5.29 16.23
CA PHE A 58 34.48 -6.11 17.30
C PHE A 58 33.43 -5.28 18.06
N GLU A 59 32.22 -5.83 18.15
CA GLU A 59 31.12 -5.27 18.94
C GLU A 59 31.33 -5.65 20.41
N THR A 60 31.68 -4.68 21.26
CA THR A 60 31.88 -4.87 22.70
C THR A 60 30.55 -4.86 23.45
N GLN A 61 30.35 -5.89 24.27
CA GLN A 61 29.27 -6.05 25.24
C GLN A 61 29.31 -4.95 26.31
N GLN A 62 28.53 -3.87 26.16
CA GLN A 62 28.24 -2.96 27.28
C GLN A 62 27.03 -2.05 27.03
N GLY A 63 25.90 -2.63 26.58
CA GLY A 63 24.68 -1.86 26.28
C GLY A 63 23.36 -2.53 26.70
N VAL A 64 23.41 -3.56 27.55
CA VAL A 64 22.22 -4.38 27.89
C VAL A 64 21.88 -4.39 29.39
N GLN A 65 22.68 -3.74 30.25
CA GLN A 65 22.38 -3.66 31.69
C GLN A 65 21.70 -2.37 32.16
N GLU A 66 21.68 -1.29 31.37
CA GLU A 66 21.05 -0.03 31.80
C GLU A 66 19.56 0.09 31.42
N THR A 67 19.04 -0.77 30.54
CA THR A 67 17.62 -0.74 30.14
C THR A 67 16.69 -1.46 31.13
N ILE A 68 17.23 -2.29 32.05
CA ILE A 68 16.42 -3.02 33.04
C ILE A 68 16.19 -2.21 34.33
N HIS A 69 17.00 -1.19 34.61
CA HIS A 69 16.78 -0.28 35.75
C HIS A 69 15.85 0.91 35.44
N GLY A 70 15.57 1.20 34.16
CA GLY A 70 14.71 2.32 33.74
C GLY A 70 13.20 2.04 33.77
N MET A 71 12.76 0.78 33.91
CA MET A 71 11.33 0.41 33.84
C MET A 71 10.68 0.17 35.22
N LEU A 72 11.40 0.35 36.33
CA LEU A 72 10.88 0.17 37.69
C LEU A 72 10.60 1.47 38.46
N ASN A 73 10.81 2.66 37.87
CA ASN A 73 10.60 3.95 38.54
C ASN A 73 9.48 4.85 37.95
N LEU A 74 8.56 4.27 37.19
CA LEU A 74 7.38 4.99 36.65
C LEU A 74 6.07 4.58 37.34
N GLN A 75 6.13 4.34 38.66
CA GLN A 75 4.96 4.13 39.51
C GLN A 75 4.96 4.94 40.81
N GLN A 76 5.80 5.99 40.93
CA GLN A 76 5.85 6.88 42.10
C GLN A 76 6.10 8.35 41.75
N SER A 77 5.25 8.97 40.93
CA SER A 77 5.19 10.43 40.84
C SER A 77 3.83 10.91 40.35
N ALA A 78 2.82 10.81 41.21
CA ALA A 78 1.54 11.49 41.05
C ALA A 78 1.11 12.02 42.43
N GLN A 79 1.76 13.08 42.89
CA GLN A 79 1.32 13.95 43.96
C GLN A 79 2.16 15.23 43.95
N CYS A 80 1.51 16.36 44.19
CA CYS A 80 2.04 17.73 44.26
C CYS A 80 2.17 18.46 42.91
N TYR A 81 1.18 19.31 42.58
CA TYR A 81 1.32 20.78 42.63
C TYR A 81 -0.08 21.40 42.47
N GLY A 82 -0.54 22.10 43.50
CA GLY A 82 -1.66 23.03 43.39
C GLY A 82 -1.13 24.44 43.15
N MET A 83 -1.88 25.27 42.44
CA MET A 83 -1.93 26.73 42.65
C MET A 83 -3.25 27.31 42.15
N ASN A 84 -3.69 28.32 42.91
CA ASN A 84 -4.93 29.07 42.84
C ASN A 84 -5.02 30.00 41.61
N SER A 85 -6.23 30.25 41.13
CA SER A 85 -6.63 31.59 40.67
C SER A 85 -8.15 31.76 40.77
N ALA A 86 -8.54 32.92 41.31
CA ALA A 86 -9.90 33.30 41.68
C ALA A 86 -10.80 33.73 40.50
N SER A 87 -12.11 33.62 40.74
CA SER A 87 -13.34 34.03 40.03
C SER A 87 -13.46 35.55 39.77
N PRO A 88 -14.61 36.15 39.33
CA PRO A 88 -15.97 35.63 38.98
C PRO A 88 -16.58 36.23 37.68
N SER A 89 -17.68 35.74 37.09
CA SER A 89 -19.07 35.89 37.56
C SER A 89 -20.08 35.56 36.43
N THR A 90 -21.21 34.93 36.75
CA THR A 90 -22.62 35.37 36.53
C THR A 90 -23.62 34.21 36.47
N HIS A 91 -24.84 34.53 36.92
CA HIS A 91 -25.91 33.68 37.46
C HIS A 91 -26.66 32.77 36.47
N SER A 92 -27.18 31.63 36.99
CA SER A 92 -28.62 31.36 36.97
C SER A 92 -28.99 30.27 37.98
N MET A 93 -30.02 30.55 38.78
CA MET A 93 -30.62 29.72 39.80
C MET A 93 -31.56 28.67 39.19
N ILE A 94 -31.46 27.41 39.61
CA ILE A 94 -32.63 26.55 39.88
C ILE A 94 -32.33 25.75 41.14
N ASN A 95 -33.19 25.92 42.13
CA ASN A 95 -33.20 25.26 43.42
C ASN A 95 -34.36 24.25 43.41
N LEU A 96 -34.13 23.00 43.83
CA LEU A 96 -35.09 22.09 44.51
C LEU A 96 -34.53 20.66 44.54
N GLY A 97 -34.45 20.08 45.73
CA GLY A 97 -34.25 18.64 45.92
C GLY A 97 -33.44 18.28 47.15
N GLN A 98 -34.06 18.34 48.33
CA GLN A 98 -33.52 17.74 49.55
C GLN A 98 -33.35 16.23 49.35
N GLY A 99 -32.10 15.74 49.41
CA GLY A 99 -31.73 14.34 49.33
C GLY A 99 -30.87 13.94 50.53
N GLN A 100 -31.27 12.88 51.20
CA GLN A 100 -30.77 12.38 52.48
C GLN A 100 -29.26 12.03 52.44
N ALA A 101 -28.58 12.31 53.54
CA ALA A 101 -27.17 11.97 53.76
C ALA A 101 -26.95 10.44 53.73
N ALA A 102 -25.99 10.00 52.93
CA ALA A 102 -25.51 8.62 52.93
C ALA A 102 -24.80 8.29 54.24
N PRO A 103 -24.99 7.08 54.81
CA PRO A 103 -24.27 6.67 56.01
C PRO A 103 -22.78 6.41 55.69
N PRO A 104 -21.87 6.61 56.66
CA PRO A 104 -20.45 6.38 56.46
C PRO A 104 -20.15 4.89 56.21
N ALA A 105 -19.26 4.63 55.26
CA ALA A 105 -18.76 3.29 54.95
C ALA A 105 -18.07 2.68 56.18
N LEU A 106 -18.58 1.53 56.64
CA LEU A 106 -17.95 0.73 57.69
C LEU A 106 -16.61 0.20 57.19
N GLN A 107 -15.53 0.53 57.90
CA GLN A 107 -14.22 -0.05 57.63
C GLN A 107 -14.20 -1.51 58.12
N PRO A 108 -13.62 -2.44 57.33
CA PRO A 108 -13.52 -3.84 57.72
C PRO A 108 -12.71 -3.97 59.01
N THR A 109 -13.23 -4.77 59.94
CA THR A 109 -12.60 -4.98 61.24
C THR A 109 -11.38 -5.91 61.08
N GLU A 110 -10.47 -5.87 62.06
CA GLU A 110 -9.33 -6.80 62.14
C GLU A 110 -9.77 -8.27 62.04
N ALA A 111 -10.97 -8.59 62.55
CA ALA A 111 -11.57 -9.92 62.45
C ALA A 111 -11.96 -10.31 61.01
N ASP A 112 -12.44 -9.35 60.21
CA ASP A 112 -12.78 -9.56 58.80
C ASP A 112 -11.53 -9.80 57.95
N ILE A 113 -10.45 -9.05 58.24
CA ILE A 113 -9.15 -9.23 57.58
C ILE A 113 -8.56 -10.60 57.93
N GLN A 114 -8.65 -11.04 59.18
CA GLN A 114 -8.17 -12.36 59.61
C GLN A 114 -9.03 -13.53 59.10
N ALA A 115 -10.33 -13.31 58.85
CA ALA A 115 -11.20 -14.30 58.23
C ALA A 115 -10.85 -14.52 56.75
N VAL A 116 -10.60 -13.44 56.00
CA VAL A 116 -10.15 -13.51 54.60
C VAL A 116 -8.78 -14.17 54.49
N GLN A 117 -7.84 -13.86 55.41
CA GLN A 117 -6.52 -14.50 55.42
C GLN A 117 -6.57 -16.00 55.75
N ARG A 118 -7.53 -16.45 56.57
CA ARG A 118 -7.75 -17.89 56.82
C ARG A 118 -8.32 -18.62 55.61
N LEU A 119 -9.24 -17.99 54.87
CA LEU A 119 -9.76 -18.49 53.59
C LEU A 119 -8.68 -18.63 52.51
N LEU A 120 -7.76 -17.67 52.44
CA LEU A 120 -6.63 -17.70 51.49
C LEU A 120 -5.56 -18.74 51.84
N ARG A 121 -5.38 -19.06 53.13
CA ARG A 121 -4.41 -20.09 53.58
C ARG A 121 -4.94 -21.52 53.42
N GLY A 122 -6.26 -21.75 53.55
CA GLY A 122 -6.88 -23.06 53.34
C GLY A 122 -6.86 -23.54 51.88
N SER A 123 -6.70 -22.62 50.92
CA SER A 123 -6.72 -22.94 49.48
C SER A 123 -5.37 -23.36 48.90
N ARG A 124 -4.25 -23.10 49.61
CA ARG A 124 -2.90 -23.42 49.12
C ARG A 124 -2.48 -24.89 49.34
N SER A 125 -3.05 -25.58 50.33
CA SER A 125 -2.71 -26.97 50.63
C SER A 125 -3.50 -27.99 49.81
N GLN A 126 -4.66 -27.64 49.24
CA GLN A 126 -5.39 -28.50 48.29
C GLN A 126 -4.97 -28.33 46.82
N GLN A 127 -4.26 -27.27 46.45
CA GLN A 127 -3.75 -27.09 45.07
C GLN A 127 -2.41 -27.80 44.80
N GLN A 128 -1.68 -28.24 45.83
CA GLN A 128 -0.40 -28.95 45.66
C GLN A 128 -0.53 -30.46 45.43
N SER A 129 -1.70 -31.08 45.63
CA SER A 129 -1.91 -32.52 45.40
C SER A 129 -2.57 -32.87 44.06
N LEU A 130 -2.95 -31.89 43.23
CA LEU A 130 -3.51 -32.09 41.88
C LEU A 130 -2.55 -31.70 40.73
N GLN A 131 -1.31 -31.32 41.04
CA GLN A 131 -0.27 -30.96 40.05
C GLN A 131 0.67 -32.13 39.71
N MET A 132 0.15 -33.35 39.55
CA MET A 132 0.90 -34.42 38.90
C MET A 132 0.14 -34.95 37.69
N THR A 133 0.73 -34.70 36.51
CA THR A 133 0.51 -35.37 35.21
C THR A 133 -0.62 -34.89 34.30
N ALA A 134 -0.85 -33.57 34.18
CA ALA A 134 -1.31 -33.02 32.91
C ALA A 134 -0.10 -32.49 32.14
N SER A 135 0.62 -33.39 31.44
CA SER A 135 1.63 -32.96 30.47
C SER A 135 0.89 -32.15 29.40
N THR A 136 1.05 -30.83 29.44
CA THR A 136 0.50 -29.95 28.40
C THR A 136 1.04 -30.47 27.07
N PRO A 137 0.18 -30.86 26.11
CA PRO A 137 0.65 -31.43 24.86
C PRO A 137 1.63 -30.44 24.23
N ARG A 138 2.89 -30.85 24.08
CA ARG A 138 3.91 -30.03 23.39
C ARG A 138 3.38 -29.77 21.99
N VAL A 139 2.90 -28.55 21.75
CA VAL A 139 2.48 -28.09 20.42
C VAL A 139 3.68 -28.27 19.50
N ARG A 140 3.61 -29.24 18.60
CA ARG A 140 4.69 -29.50 17.64
C ARG A 140 4.83 -28.23 16.78
N ARG A 141 6.02 -27.63 16.82
CA ARG A 141 6.31 -26.48 15.98
C ARG A 141 6.18 -26.89 14.51
N PRO A 142 5.45 -26.11 13.69
CA PRO A 142 5.40 -26.35 12.26
C PRO A 142 6.80 -26.23 11.67
N ARG A 143 7.14 -27.11 10.72
CA ARG A 143 8.43 -27.09 10.05
C ARG A 143 8.30 -26.28 8.74
N PRO A 144 9.08 -25.21 8.55
CA PRO A 144 9.08 -24.51 7.28
C PRO A 144 9.79 -25.36 6.22
N VAL A 145 9.41 -25.15 4.96
CA VAL A 145 10.17 -25.63 3.80
C VAL A 145 11.38 -24.72 3.57
N ARG A 146 12.48 -25.28 3.05
CA ARG A 146 13.75 -24.57 2.75
C ARG A 146 14.04 -24.66 1.26
N GLY A 147 14.60 -23.60 0.69
CA GLY A 147 15.21 -23.59 -0.65
C GLY A 147 16.10 -22.36 -0.85
N GLU A 148 16.92 -22.37 -1.88
CA GLU A 148 17.87 -21.31 -2.22
C GLU A 148 17.31 -20.37 -3.28
N VAL A 149 16.34 -20.82 -4.08
CA VAL A 149 15.82 -20.08 -5.23
C VAL A 149 14.30 -19.88 -5.07
N PRO A 150 13.84 -18.76 -4.48
CA PRO A 150 12.43 -18.47 -4.29
C PRO A 150 11.67 -18.41 -5.62
N ASN A 151 10.59 -19.17 -5.75
CA ASN A 151 9.70 -19.05 -6.90
C ASN A 151 8.73 -17.87 -6.69
N ILE A 152 9.07 -16.70 -7.22
CA ILE A 152 8.24 -15.48 -7.12
C ILE A 152 6.90 -15.63 -7.83
N GLU A 153 6.87 -16.40 -8.91
CA GLU A 153 5.68 -16.68 -9.71
C GLU A 153 4.82 -17.82 -9.15
N TRP A 154 5.14 -18.32 -7.94
CA TRP A 154 4.40 -19.42 -7.34
C TRP A 154 2.92 -19.05 -7.17
N ARG A 155 2.08 -19.67 -8.00
CA ARG A 155 0.63 -19.43 -8.08
C ARG A 155 0.22 -17.99 -8.44
N ALA A 156 1.15 -17.21 -9.00
CA ALA A 156 0.82 -15.91 -9.55
C ALA A 156 -0.25 -16.04 -10.64
N LEU A 157 -0.99 -14.95 -10.84
CA LEU A 157 -1.84 -14.72 -12.01
C LEU A 157 -1.27 -13.49 -12.70
N SER A 158 -1.19 -13.50 -14.02
CA SER A 158 -0.84 -12.30 -14.77
C SER A 158 -2.02 -11.32 -14.80
N LEU A 159 -1.74 -10.04 -15.05
CA LEU A 159 -2.79 -9.05 -15.25
C LEU A 159 -3.64 -9.38 -16.48
N ASP A 160 -3.05 -9.88 -17.57
CA ASP A 160 -3.80 -10.29 -18.75
C ASP A 160 -4.79 -11.42 -18.45
N GLU A 161 -4.39 -12.42 -17.65
CA GLU A 161 -5.31 -13.45 -17.18
C GLU A 161 -6.44 -12.86 -16.34
N LEU A 162 -6.13 -11.94 -15.42
CA LEU A 162 -7.17 -11.26 -14.62
C LEU A 162 -8.12 -10.45 -15.51
N ARG A 163 -7.60 -9.79 -16.55
CA ARG A 163 -8.38 -9.00 -17.50
C ARG A 163 -9.42 -9.86 -18.24
N GLU A 164 -9.15 -11.14 -18.47
CA GLU A 164 -10.12 -12.08 -19.08
C GLU A 164 -11.30 -12.45 -18.16
N HIS A 165 -11.27 -12.07 -16.88
CA HIS A 165 -12.37 -12.38 -15.97
C HIS A 165 -13.62 -11.55 -16.28
N PRO A 166 -14.82 -12.15 -16.38
CA PRO A 166 -16.04 -11.46 -16.80
C PRO A 166 -16.55 -10.42 -15.77
N ARG A 167 -16.00 -10.39 -14.56
CA ARG A 167 -16.30 -9.38 -13.53
C ARG A 167 -15.13 -8.42 -13.28
N PHE A 168 -14.13 -8.46 -14.13
CA PHE A 168 -13.02 -7.51 -14.12
C PHE A 168 -13.13 -6.61 -15.36
N LEU A 169 -13.35 -5.31 -15.12
CA LEU A 169 -13.47 -4.29 -16.15
C LEU A 169 -12.06 -3.75 -16.42
N ALA A 170 -11.36 -4.40 -17.33
CA ALA A 170 -10.03 -4.01 -17.79
C ALA A 170 -10.02 -2.63 -18.45
N LEU A 171 -8.93 -1.89 -18.32
CA LEU A 171 -8.70 -0.68 -19.10
C LEU A 171 -8.34 -1.03 -20.55
N PRO A 172 -8.63 -0.19 -21.55
CA PRO A 172 -8.13 -0.39 -22.91
C PRO A 172 -6.59 -0.35 -22.99
N PRO A 173 -5.96 -0.99 -24.00
CA PRO A 173 -4.55 -0.77 -24.30
C PRO A 173 -4.26 0.70 -24.62
N VAL A 174 -3.06 1.18 -24.29
CA VAL A 174 -2.70 2.61 -24.41
C VAL A 174 -2.83 3.14 -25.85
N LEU A 175 -2.61 2.28 -26.85
CA LEU A 175 -2.73 2.61 -28.28
C LEU A 175 -4.17 2.92 -28.72
N GLU A 176 -5.15 2.55 -27.91
CA GLU A 176 -6.57 2.79 -28.16
C GLU A 176 -7.12 3.97 -27.33
N LEU A 177 -6.27 4.61 -26.52
CA LEU A 177 -6.68 5.72 -25.66
C LEU A 177 -6.53 7.07 -26.37
N GLN A 178 -7.46 7.97 -26.05
CA GLN A 178 -7.31 9.39 -26.30
C GLN A 178 -6.80 10.09 -25.03
N MET A 179 -5.62 10.69 -25.12
CA MET A 179 -5.00 11.43 -24.03
C MET A 179 -5.36 12.92 -24.12
N ALA A 180 -5.90 13.46 -23.03
CA ALA A 180 -6.30 14.86 -22.91
C ALA A 180 -5.99 15.40 -21.50
N GLY A 181 -4.73 15.26 -21.07
CA GLY A 181 -4.27 15.77 -19.77
C GLY A 181 -4.67 14.93 -18.56
N PRO A 182 -4.47 15.46 -17.33
CA PRO A 182 -4.54 14.70 -16.08
C PRO A 182 -5.78 13.83 -15.87
N PRO A 183 -7.01 14.25 -16.23
CA PRO A 183 -8.20 13.42 -16.04
C PRO A 183 -8.21 12.12 -16.86
N THR A 184 -7.45 12.06 -17.96
CA THR A 184 -7.35 10.86 -18.81
C THR A 184 -6.31 9.84 -18.33
N PHE A 185 -5.42 10.22 -17.39
CA PHE A 185 -4.35 9.35 -16.89
C PHE A 185 -4.89 8.12 -16.14
N ALA A 186 -6.11 8.21 -15.62
CA ALA A 186 -6.82 7.11 -14.97
C ALA A 186 -7.11 5.93 -15.92
N TYR A 187 -7.00 6.12 -17.23
CA TYR A 187 -7.21 5.07 -18.24
C TYR A 187 -5.92 4.36 -18.69
N VAL A 188 -4.75 4.85 -18.27
CA VAL A 188 -3.46 4.21 -18.60
C VAL A 188 -3.22 3.05 -17.65
N ARG A 189 -3.07 1.85 -18.21
CA ARG A 189 -2.79 0.63 -17.43
C ARG A 189 -1.48 0.75 -16.66
N GLN A 190 -1.45 0.22 -15.44
CA GLN A 190 -0.28 0.33 -14.56
C GLN A 190 0.93 -0.48 -15.03
N ASP A 191 0.74 -1.46 -15.92
CA ASP A 191 1.81 -2.25 -16.55
C ASP A 191 2.32 -1.66 -17.88
N ASP A 192 1.78 -0.51 -18.31
CA ASP A 192 2.26 0.21 -19.49
C ASP A 192 3.40 1.18 -19.12
N PRO A 193 4.49 1.28 -19.91
CA PRO A 193 5.56 2.25 -19.65
C PRO A 193 5.10 3.71 -19.55
N LEU A 194 4.03 4.09 -20.26
CA LEU A 194 3.47 5.44 -20.14
C LEU A 194 3.02 5.74 -18.71
N TRP A 195 2.56 4.75 -17.94
CA TRP A 195 2.16 4.95 -16.55
C TRP A 195 3.32 5.47 -15.69
N ASP A 196 4.52 4.90 -15.85
CA ASP A 196 5.72 5.37 -15.13
C ASP A 196 6.06 6.82 -15.51
N GLU A 197 5.96 7.16 -16.80
CA GLU A 197 6.17 8.54 -17.27
C GLU A 197 5.17 9.51 -16.64
N LEU A 198 3.89 9.14 -16.54
CA LEU A 198 2.85 10.00 -15.95
C LEU A 198 3.08 10.28 -14.46
N HIS A 199 3.92 9.51 -13.77
CA HIS A 199 4.31 9.77 -12.38
C HIS A 199 5.43 10.80 -12.23
N ASP A 200 6.12 11.17 -13.31
CA ASP A 200 7.19 12.16 -13.27
C ASP A 200 6.66 13.51 -12.73
N GLY A 201 7.29 14.00 -11.66
CA GLY A 201 6.88 15.25 -11.01
C GLY A 201 5.54 15.20 -10.25
N VAL A 202 4.88 14.04 -10.15
CA VAL A 202 3.65 13.86 -9.38
C VAL A 202 3.96 13.27 -8.00
N LEU A 203 3.38 13.86 -6.95
CA LEU A 203 3.42 13.32 -5.61
C LEU A 203 2.39 12.21 -5.45
N THR A 204 2.89 10.98 -5.41
CA THR A 204 2.11 9.75 -5.18
C THR A 204 2.56 9.02 -3.92
N SER A 205 1.95 7.86 -3.65
CA SER A 205 2.25 6.98 -2.52
C SER A 205 3.74 6.65 -2.37
N ARG A 206 4.50 6.62 -3.48
CA ARG A 206 5.96 6.42 -3.51
C ARG A 206 6.71 7.32 -2.52
N PHE A 207 6.31 8.59 -2.42
CA PHE A 207 7.01 9.59 -1.60
C PHE A 207 6.24 9.99 -0.34
N LEU A 208 4.96 9.64 -0.21
CA LEU A 208 4.11 10.09 0.92
C LEU A 208 4.74 9.84 2.28
N SER A 209 5.14 8.60 2.58
CA SER A 209 5.75 8.27 3.89
C SER A 209 7.03 9.06 4.18
N ALA A 210 7.78 9.42 3.14
CA ALA A 210 9.00 10.21 3.28
C ALA A 210 8.67 11.69 3.50
N VAL A 211 7.82 12.26 2.66
CA VAL A 211 7.42 13.68 2.70
C VAL A 211 6.67 14.03 3.99
N LEU A 212 5.88 13.10 4.51
CA LEU A 212 5.17 13.26 5.79
C LEU A 212 6.08 13.03 7.02
N GLY A 213 7.37 12.74 6.82
CA GLY A 213 8.33 12.57 7.90
C GLY A 213 8.23 11.23 8.65
N PHE A 214 7.41 10.27 8.19
CA PHE A 214 7.18 9.01 8.92
C PHE A 214 8.43 8.13 9.02
N ARG A 215 9.43 8.38 8.16
CA ARG A 215 10.72 7.67 8.16
C ARG A 215 11.78 8.35 9.03
N GLU A 216 11.45 9.50 9.62
CA GLU A 216 12.31 10.20 10.58
C GLU A 216 12.21 9.56 11.98
N PRO A 217 13.29 9.59 12.79
CA PRO A 217 13.35 8.86 14.05
C PRO A 217 12.21 9.17 15.02
N ARG A 218 11.84 10.45 15.20
CA ARG A 218 10.83 10.84 16.19
C ARG A 218 9.43 10.41 15.77
N ALA A 219 9.06 10.65 14.52
CA ALA A 219 7.75 10.27 13.99
C ALA A 219 7.61 8.74 13.89
N ALA A 220 8.66 8.05 13.45
CA ALA A 220 8.66 6.59 13.39
C ALA A 220 8.53 5.95 14.78
N ALA A 221 9.19 6.49 15.80
CA ALA A 221 9.04 6.05 17.18
C ALA A 221 7.61 6.28 17.69
N HIS A 222 7.03 7.44 17.39
CA HIS A 222 5.63 7.78 17.74
C HIS A 222 4.62 6.81 17.11
N LEU A 223 4.84 6.45 15.84
CA LEU A 223 3.99 5.51 15.09
C LEU A 223 4.30 4.02 15.39
N GLY A 224 5.29 3.72 16.23
CA GLY A 224 5.70 2.34 16.53
C GLY A 224 6.31 1.60 15.33
N LEU A 225 6.93 2.31 14.38
CA LEU A 225 7.51 1.71 13.18
C LEU A 225 8.82 0.98 13.50
N PRO A 226 9.11 -0.15 12.83
CA PRO A 226 10.34 -0.89 13.05
C PRO A 226 11.56 -0.10 12.57
N ARG A 227 12.70 -0.25 13.27
CA ARG A 227 13.96 0.45 12.93
C ARG A 227 14.39 0.30 11.46
N GLY A 228 14.07 -0.83 10.82
CA GLY A 228 14.38 -1.05 9.41
C GLY A 228 13.61 -0.15 8.43
N MET A 229 12.59 0.57 8.88
CA MET A 229 11.87 1.57 8.09
C MET A 229 12.45 2.98 8.23
N LEU A 230 13.33 3.20 9.22
CA LEU A 230 14.00 4.47 9.39
C LEU A 230 14.88 4.74 8.18
N ASN A 231 14.68 5.90 7.56
CA ASN A 231 15.53 6.39 6.49
C ASN A 231 15.52 7.91 6.52
N PRO A 232 16.43 8.54 7.29
CA PRO A 232 16.49 10.01 7.43
C PRO A 232 16.88 10.72 6.13
N ARG A 233 17.26 9.98 5.08
CA ARG A 233 17.49 10.55 3.74
C ARG A 233 16.24 10.54 2.88
N ALA A 234 15.21 9.77 3.22
CA ALA A 234 14.07 9.58 2.33
C ALA A 234 13.36 10.89 1.98
N MET A 235 13.20 11.80 2.95
CA MET A 235 12.60 13.10 2.70
C MET A 235 13.49 14.01 1.84
N HIS A 236 14.81 13.95 2.05
CA HIS A 236 15.78 14.67 1.22
C HIS A 236 15.79 14.13 -0.22
N ASP A 237 15.76 12.81 -0.41
CA ASP A 237 15.70 12.18 -1.72
C ASP A 237 14.41 12.57 -2.47
N ALA A 238 13.27 12.65 -1.77
CA ALA A 238 12.03 13.16 -2.33
C ALA A 238 12.18 14.65 -2.73
N TYR A 239 12.77 15.48 -1.87
CA TYR A 239 13.03 16.89 -2.17
C TYR A 239 13.90 17.05 -3.43
N GLU A 240 14.99 16.30 -3.55
CA GLU A 240 15.86 16.34 -4.72
C GLU A 240 15.15 15.91 -6.00
N TYR A 241 14.34 14.85 -5.93
CA TYR A 241 13.49 14.42 -7.03
C TYR A 241 12.55 15.54 -7.51
N PHE A 242 11.80 16.14 -6.59
CA PHE A 242 10.86 17.20 -6.95
C PHE A 242 11.54 18.49 -7.39
N ARG A 243 12.69 18.84 -6.82
CA ARG A 243 13.51 19.97 -7.25
C ARG A 243 13.99 19.80 -8.70
N ALA A 244 14.45 18.58 -9.04
CA ALA A 244 14.86 18.26 -10.40
C ALA A 244 13.68 18.29 -11.38
N CYS A 245 12.51 17.78 -10.99
CA CYS A 245 11.31 17.82 -11.82
C CYS A 245 10.74 19.24 -11.98
N ASN A 246 10.83 20.09 -10.96
CA ASN A 246 10.34 21.47 -11.02
C ASN A 246 11.21 22.38 -11.91
N THR A 247 12.49 22.04 -12.09
CA THR A 247 13.43 22.80 -12.93
C THR A 247 13.45 22.32 -14.37
N GLN A 248 13.13 21.04 -14.61
CA GLN A 248 12.99 20.46 -15.94
C GLN A 248 11.50 20.44 -16.31
N HIS A 249 11.04 21.35 -17.18
CA HIS A 249 9.80 21.14 -17.92
C HIS A 249 9.96 19.89 -18.81
N ARG A 250 9.93 18.69 -18.21
CA ARG A 250 9.98 17.44 -18.96
C ARG A 250 8.68 17.37 -19.74
N ARG A 251 8.79 17.60 -21.05
CA ARG A 251 7.81 17.08 -22.00
C ARG A 251 7.87 15.56 -21.86
N LEU A 252 6.79 14.96 -21.37
CA LEU A 252 6.58 13.52 -21.41
C LEU A 252 6.91 13.05 -22.84
N ALA A 253 7.65 11.95 -22.96
CA ALA A 253 8.47 11.68 -24.14
C ALA A 253 7.58 11.41 -25.38
N GLY A 254 7.33 12.45 -26.19
CA GLY A 254 6.76 12.31 -27.53
C GLY A 254 5.25 12.02 -27.64
N TRP A 255 4.55 11.71 -26.54
CA TRP A 255 3.10 11.48 -26.57
C TRP A 255 2.31 12.79 -26.57
N LYS A 256 1.58 13.05 -27.66
CA LYS A 256 0.67 14.21 -27.74
C LYS A 256 -0.45 14.05 -26.69
N GLY A 257 -0.65 15.06 -25.84
CA GLY A 257 -1.71 15.09 -24.83
C GLY A 257 -1.30 14.59 -23.44
N CYS A 258 -0.09 14.04 -23.28
CA CYS A 258 0.52 13.69 -22.00
C CYS A 258 1.19 14.93 -21.41
N SER A 259 0.40 15.92 -21.01
CA SER A 259 0.89 17.11 -20.30
C SER A 259 0.11 17.25 -19.01
N LEU A 260 0.76 17.76 -17.96
CA LEU A 260 0.06 18.20 -16.75
C LEU A 260 -0.73 19.50 -16.98
N GLU A 261 -0.54 20.15 -18.13
CA GLU A 261 -1.26 21.37 -18.50
C GLU A 261 -2.74 21.10 -18.75
N ALA A 262 -3.57 22.06 -18.32
CA ALA A 262 -5.01 22.02 -18.55
C ALA A 262 -5.33 22.07 -20.05
N ARG A 263 -6.23 21.19 -20.49
CA ARG A 263 -6.84 21.19 -21.83
C ARG A 263 -8.25 21.77 -21.76
N PRO A 264 -8.83 22.25 -22.87
CA PRO A 264 -10.23 22.67 -22.90
C PRO A 264 -11.14 21.56 -22.34
N THR A 265 -12.07 21.92 -21.46
CA THR A 265 -12.94 20.95 -20.77
C THR A 265 -13.70 20.03 -21.73
N SER A 266 -14.12 20.54 -22.89
CA SER A 266 -14.77 19.73 -23.93
C SER A 266 -13.86 18.63 -24.47
N GLU A 267 -12.59 18.94 -24.77
CA GLU A 267 -11.61 17.96 -25.27
C GLU A 267 -11.36 16.86 -24.24
N VAL A 268 -11.24 17.24 -22.97
CA VAL A 268 -11.09 16.29 -21.85
C VAL A 268 -12.31 15.38 -21.75
N GLN A 269 -13.51 15.95 -21.79
CA GLN A 269 -14.75 15.20 -21.68
C GLN A 269 -14.97 14.25 -22.86
N ASP A 270 -14.62 14.68 -24.08
CA ASP A 270 -14.68 13.85 -25.28
C ASP A 270 -13.72 12.65 -25.16
N ALA A 271 -12.49 12.89 -24.73
CA ALA A 271 -11.49 11.84 -24.52
C ALA A 271 -11.92 10.83 -23.43
N ILE A 272 -12.44 11.31 -22.29
CA ILE A 272 -12.99 10.44 -21.23
C ILE A 272 -14.14 9.59 -21.79
N SER A 273 -15.07 10.22 -22.52
CA SER A 273 -16.23 9.54 -23.08
C SER A 273 -15.83 8.46 -24.09
N LEU A 274 -14.83 8.74 -24.93
CA LEU A 274 -14.28 7.77 -25.88
C LEU A 274 -13.58 6.61 -25.18
N ASN A 275 -12.73 6.89 -24.19
CA ASN A 275 -12.01 5.86 -23.44
C ASN A 275 -12.98 4.95 -22.66
N GLU A 276 -14.03 5.53 -22.07
CA GLU A 276 -15.07 4.79 -21.36
C GLU A 276 -15.90 3.93 -22.32
N ALA A 277 -16.29 4.46 -23.49
CA ALA A 277 -16.98 3.69 -24.52
C ALA A 277 -16.13 2.50 -24.99
N ARG A 278 -14.82 2.71 -25.19
CA ARG A 278 -13.90 1.64 -25.57
C ARG A 278 -13.76 0.57 -24.48
N ARG A 279 -13.67 0.99 -23.21
CA ARG A 279 -13.68 0.09 -22.05
C ARG A 279 -14.93 -0.79 -22.03
N GLN A 280 -16.09 -0.19 -22.26
CA GLN A 280 -17.37 -0.90 -22.30
C GLN A 280 -17.47 -1.88 -23.47
N GLU A 281 -16.95 -1.52 -24.66
CA GLU A 281 -16.88 -2.40 -25.82
C GLU A 281 -16.04 -3.66 -25.54
N ILE A 282 -14.84 -3.48 -24.95
CA ILE A 282 -13.96 -4.58 -24.52
C ILE A 282 -14.66 -5.47 -23.49
N HIS A 283 -15.46 -4.89 -22.58
CA HIS A 283 -16.20 -5.68 -21.61
C HIS A 283 -17.39 -6.43 -22.22
N ALA A 284 -18.12 -5.82 -23.15
CA ALA A 284 -19.27 -6.41 -23.82
C ALA A 284 -18.87 -7.64 -24.67
N THR A 285 -17.72 -7.58 -25.35
CA THR A 285 -17.19 -8.71 -26.13
C THR A 285 -16.88 -9.93 -25.26
N LYS A 286 -16.49 -9.74 -24.00
CA LYS A 286 -16.26 -10.83 -23.02
C LYS A 286 -17.57 -11.49 -22.56
N GLY A 287 -18.66 -10.73 -22.47
CA GLY A 287 -19.98 -11.23 -22.07
C GLY A 287 -20.74 -11.99 -23.16
N GLY A 288 -20.39 -11.77 -24.43
CA GLY A 288 -21.06 -12.37 -25.60
C GLY A 288 -20.62 -13.79 -25.98
N GLY A 289 -19.54 -14.30 -25.38
CA GLY A 289 -19.11 -15.69 -25.56
C GLY A 289 -20.13 -16.65 -24.97
N GLN A 290 -20.89 -17.31 -25.84
CA GLN A 290 -21.99 -18.25 -25.56
C GLN A 290 -21.96 -18.82 -24.14
N ALA A 291 -22.94 -18.40 -23.33
CA ALA A 291 -23.43 -19.20 -22.23
C ALA A 291 -23.87 -20.56 -22.82
N SER A 292 -22.96 -21.52 -22.82
CA SER A 292 -23.24 -22.90 -23.19
C SER A 292 -24.38 -23.37 -22.30
N LYS A 293 -25.58 -23.44 -22.90
CA LYS A 293 -26.78 -23.98 -22.27
C LYS A 293 -26.46 -25.40 -21.80
N GLY A 294 -26.57 -25.65 -20.50
CA GLY A 294 -26.57 -27.00 -19.94
C GLY A 294 -25.36 -27.28 -19.06
N GLY A 295 -25.51 -27.00 -17.76
CA GLY A 295 -24.61 -27.48 -16.74
C GLY A 295 -24.69 -26.63 -15.49
N GLU A 296 -25.56 -27.02 -14.54
CA GLU A 296 -25.47 -26.63 -13.14
C GLU A 296 -24.15 -27.15 -12.53
N HIS A 297 -23.03 -26.59 -12.95
CA HIS A 297 -21.81 -26.64 -12.17
C HIS A 297 -21.61 -25.27 -11.56
N ARG A 298 -22.08 -25.12 -10.32
CA ARG A 298 -21.49 -24.24 -9.28
C ARG A 298 -20.02 -24.65 -8.98
N GLY A 299 -19.27 -25.07 -10.01
CA GLY A 299 -17.93 -25.58 -9.93
C GLY A 299 -16.97 -24.46 -10.28
N ARG A 300 -16.16 -24.08 -9.29
CA ARG A 300 -14.94 -23.26 -9.40
C ARG A 300 -14.43 -23.20 -10.85
N ARG A 301 -14.61 -22.07 -11.54
CA ARG A 301 -13.83 -21.81 -12.77
C ARG A 301 -12.37 -21.86 -12.34
N THR A 302 -11.67 -22.90 -12.80
CA THR A 302 -10.24 -23.03 -12.59
C THR A 302 -9.59 -22.13 -13.63
N TRP A 303 -8.76 -21.18 -13.17
CA TRP A 303 -7.95 -20.38 -14.07
C TRP A 303 -7.08 -21.31 -14.93
N PRO A 304 -6.86 -20.97 -16.21
CA PRO A 304 -6.02 -21.79 -17.07
C PRO A 304 -4.64 -22.02 -16.41
N PRO A 305 -4.00 -23.17 -16.64
CA PRO A 305 -2.64 -23.39 -16.14
C PRO A 305 -1.67 -22.33 -16.68
N ALA A 306 -0.61 -22.06 -15.91
CA ALA A 306 0.63 -21.39 -16.37
C ALA A 306 0.88 -21.55 -17.87
N CYS A 307 1.09 -20.47 -18.65
CA CYS A 307 2.06 -20.59 -19.74
C CYS A 307 3.44 -20.78 -19.07
N LEU A 308 3.74 -22.05 -18.77
CA LEU A 308 4.67 -22.45 -17.71
C LEU A 308 6.14 -22.23 -18.12
N GLU A 309 6.45 -22.35 -19.40
CA GLU A 309 7.83 -22.42 -19.90
C GLU A 309 8.51 -21.05 -19.87
N THR A 310 7.86 -20.01 -20.39
CA THR A 310 8.44 -18.64 -20.39
C THR A 310 8.56 -18.06 -18.98
N GLN A 311 7.63 -18.39 -18.07
CA GLN A 311 7.68 -17.91 -16.67
C GLN A 311 8.82 -18.56 -15.87
N LEU A 312 9.16 -19.81 -16.15
CA LEU A 312 10.22 -20.53 -15.43
C LEU A 312 11.61 -20.04 -15.83
N GLU A 313 11.86 -19.83 -17.12
CA GLU A 313 13.15 -19.28 -17.60
C GLU A 313 13.41 -17.90 -17.01
N LEU A 314 12.39 -17.04 -16.98
CA LEU A 314 12.48 -15.72 -16.34
C LEU A 314 12.63 -15.84 -14.82
N ALA A 315 11.90 -16.73 -14.15
CA ALA A 315 12.01 -16.90 -12.70
C ALA A 315 13.42 -17.37 -12.27
N MET A 316 14.09 -18.18 -13.08
CA MET A 316 15.48 -18.59 -12.83
C MET A 316 16.49 -17.47 -13.12
N LEU A 317 16.39 -16.83 -14.29
CA LEU A 317 17.32 -15.76 -14.69
C LEU A 317 17.27 -14.58 -13.72
N TYR A 318 16.08 -14.30 -13.23
CA TYR A 318 15.79 -13.25 -12.28
C TYR A 318 15.42 -13.85 -10.92
N SER A 319 16.14 -14.82 -10.38
CA SER A 319 15.88 -15.20 -8.98
C SER A 319 16.38 -14.11 -8.02
N PRO A 320 15.61 -13.69 -7.00
CA PRO A 320 16.04 -12.67 -6.06
C PRO A 320 17.20 -13.16 -5.21
N ARG A 321 18.31 -12.40 -5.21
CA ARG A 321 19.51 -12.70 -4.40
C ARG A 321 19.40 -12.25 -2.94
N SER A 322 18.35 -11.53 -2.58
CA SER A 322 18.15 -11.02 -1.22
C SER A 322 16.68 -11.07 -0.82
N LEU A 323 16.42 -11.17 0.48
CA LEU A 323 15.05 -11.14 1.01
C LEU A 323 14.31 -9.84 0.69
N ALA A 324 15.01 -8.70 0.63
CA ALA A 324 14.41 -7.44 0.22
C ALA A 324 13.93 -7.49 -1.24
N SER A 325 14.78 -7.97 -2.15
CA SER A 325 14.43 -8.14 -3.57
C SER A 325 13.27 -9.13 -3.74
N ALA A 326 13.30 -10.25 -3.01
CA ALA A 326 12.24 -11.25 -3.04
C ALA A 326 10.90 -10.66 -2.59
N ARG A 327 10.90 -9.85 -1.52
CA ARG A 327 9.69 -9.19 -0.99
C ARG A 327 9.08 -8.21 -1.98
N THR A 328 9.89 -7.35 -2.59
CA THR A 328 9.41 -6.36 -3.56
C THR A 328 8.79 -7.04 -4.76
N ARG A 329 9.48 -8.04 -5.34
CA ARG A 329 9.01 -8.71 -6.56
C ARG A 329 7.81 -9.61 -6.32
N TRP A 330 7.77 -10.29 -5.17
CA TRP A 330 6.58 -11.00 -4.71
C TRP A 330 5.35 -10.10 -4.62
N GLY A 331 5.54 -8.87 -4.12
CA GLY A 331 4.51 -7.86 -4.02
C GLY A 331 3.75 -7.69 -5.33
N SER A 332 4.49 -7.35 -6.39
CA SER A 332 3.95 -7.10 -7.73
C SER A 332 3.44 -8.37 -8.43
N ALA A 333 4.18 -9.48 -8.35
CA ALA A 333 3.77 -10.72 -9.04
C ALA A 333 2.44 -11.30 -8.53
N GLN A 334 2.05 -10.98 -7.29
CA GLN A 334 0.87 -11.57 -6.64
C GLN A 334 -0.35 -10.63 -6.59
N GLU A 335 -0.24 -9.41 -7.12
CA GLU A 335 -1.30 -8.40 -7.07
C GLU A 335 -2.57 -8.87 -7.79
N ALA A 336 -2.44 -9.29 -9.06
CA ALA A 336 -3.56 -9.81 -9.83
C ALA A 336 -4.17 -11.07 -9.19
N ALA A 337 -3.35 -11.91 -8.56
CA ALA A 337 -3.84 -13.08 -7.83
C ALA A 337 -4.68 -12.71 -6.60
N ALA A 338 -4.32 -11.65 -5.89
CA ALA A 338 -5.10 -11.13 -4.78
C ALA A 338 -6.43 -10.52 -5.25
N LEU A 339 -6.46 -9.73 -6.33
CA LEU A 339 -7.69 -9.20 -6.91
C LEU A 339 -8.62 -10.32 -7.41
N ALA A 340 -8.07 -11.34 -8.05
CA ALA A 340 -8.82 -12.55 -8.41
C ALA A 340 -9.43 -13.25 -7.18
N ALA A 341 -8.70 -13.30 -6.05
CA ALA A 341 -9.20 -13.84 -4.80
C ALA A 341 -10.35 -13.00 -4.21
N VAL A 342 -10.28 -11.67 -4.33
CA VAL A 342 -11.39 -10.76 -3.96
C VAL A 342 -12.64 -11.08 -4.77
N LEU A 343 -12.53 -11.21 -6.10
CA LEU A 343 -13.66 -11.58 -6.97
C LEU A 343 -14.26 -12.93 -6.59
N GLN A 344 -13.44 -13.93 -6.24
CA GLN A 344 -13.92 -15.23 -5.77
C GLN A 344 -14.65 -15.14 -4.42
N ALA A 345 -14.14 -14.31 -3.51
CA ALA A 345 -14.71 -14.12 -2.18
C ALA A 345 -16.03 -13.34 -2.22
N LEU A 346 -16.15 -12.39 -3.15
CA LEU A 346 -17.29 -11.51 -3.30
C LEU A 346 -17.97 -11.80 -4.65
N PRO A 347 -18.90 -12.79 -4.73
CA PRO A 347 -19.44 -13.28 -6.00
C PRO A 347 -20.28 -12.25 -6.77
N ASN A 348 -20.78 -11.22 -6.08
CA ASN A 348 -21.54 -10.14 -6.69
C ASN A 348 -20.69 -8.89 -6.98
N ALA A 349 -19.41 -8.92 -6.62
CA ALA A 349 -18.53 -7.78 -6.84
C ALA A 349 -18.03 -7.71 -8.28
N THR A 350 -17.84 -6.47 -8.75
CA THR A 350 -17.10 -6.13 -9.96
C THR A 350 -15.86 -5.34 -9.57
N ILE A 351 -14.72 -5.67 -10.17
CA ILE A 351 -13.48 -4.92 -10.03
C ILE A 351 -13.21 -4.19 -11.33
N GLU A 352 -12.75 -2.96 -11.22
CA GLU A 352 -12.47 -2.02 -12.28
C GLU A 352 -10.96 -1.69 -12.22
N GLU A 353 -10.21 -2.02 -13.28
CA GLU A 353 -8.81 -1.60 -13.38
C GLU A 353 -8.72 -0.06 -13.41
N ALA A 354 -7.68 0.50 -12.77
CA ALA A 354 -7.47 1.94 -12.64
C ALA A 354 -6.00 2.31 -12.89
N GLY A 355 -5.81 3.43 -13.59
CA GLY A 355 -4.51 4.07 -13.80
C GLY A 355 -4.20 5.12 -12.74
N LEU A 356 -3.43 6.14 -13.13
CA LEU A 356 -3.10 7.26 -12.26
C LEU A 356 -4.26 8.26 -12.18
N VAL A 357 -4.88 8.38 -11.01
CA VAL A 357 -5.95 9.34 -10.74
C VAL A 357 -5.36 10.60 -10.10
N MET A 358 -5.51 11.73 -10.78
CA MET A 358 -4.96 13.01 -10.36
C MET A 358 -5.94 13.77 -9.46
N LEU A 359 -5.42 14.49 -8.46
CA LEU A 359 -6.24 15.33 -7.59
C LEU A 359 -6.88 16.46 -8.39
N ASP A 360 -8.20 16.44 -8.49
CA ASP A 360 -8.99 17.52 -9.09
C ASP A 360 -9.48 18.50 -8.02
N VAL A 361 -8.78 19.63 -7.92
CA VAL A 361 -9.05 20.69 -6.93
C VAL A 361 -10.43 21.34 -7.09
N THR A 362 -11.05 21.23 -8.27
CA THR A 362 -12.38 21.81 -8.54
C THR A 362 -13.53 21.00 -7.96
N THR A 363 -13.23 19.79 -7.48
CA THR A 363 -14.21 18.79 -7.03
C THR A 363 -13.95 18.29 -5.61
N LEU A 364 -13.16 19.05 -4.85
CA LEU A 364 -12.89 18.76 -3.45
C LEU A 364 -14.20 18.74 -2.67
N PRO A 365 -14.44 17.71 -1.84
CA PRO A 365 -15.70 17.62 -1.14
C PRO A 365 -15.85 18.74 -0.10
N PRO A 366 -17.10 19.16 0.16
CA PRO A 366 -17.37 20.27 1.08
C PRO A 366 -17.03 19.94 2.54
N THR A 367 -16.89 18.66 2.87
CA THR A 367 -16.52 18.13 4.18
C THR A 367 -15.04 18.29 4.51
N LEU A 368 -14.18 18.59 3.52
CA LEU A 368 -12.80 18.97 3.79
C LEU A 368 -12.72 20.28 4.57
N PRO A 369 -11.81 20.39 5.55
CA PRO A 369 -11.56 21.64 6.26
C PRO A 369 -11.32 22.82 5.32
N GLN A 370 -11.84 24.00 5.70
CA GLN A 370 -11.72 25.21 4.89
C GLN A 370 -10.28 25.55 4.52
N HIS A 371 -9.34 25.38 5.46
CA HIS A 371 -7.92 25.65 5.21
C HIS A 371 -7.35 24.74 4.11
N ALA A 372 -7.73 23.46 4.09
CA ALA A 372 -7.26 22.49 3.10
C ALA A 372 -7.82 22.79 1.70
N ARG A 373 -9.09 23.18 1.61
CA ARG A 373 -9.69 23.65 0.35
C ARG A 373 -9.01 24.92 -0.14
N THR A 374 -8.73 25.86 0.76
CA THR A 374 -8.02 27.10 0.43
C THR A 374 -6.61 26.82 -0.08
N LEU A 375 -5.87 25.92 0.59
CA LEU A 375 -4.55 25.46 0.15
C LEU A 375 -4.62 24.86 -1.26
N ALA A 376 -5.55 23.93 -1.51
CA ALA A 376 -5.65 23.27 -2.79
C ALA A 376 -6.09 24.19 -3.95
N LEU A 377 -6.89 25.23 -3.67
CA LEU A 377 -7.28 26.23 -4.65
C LEU A 377 -6.20 27.31 -4.86
N THR A 378 -5.23 27.42 -3.95
CA THR A 378 -4.13 28.39 -4.09
C THR A 378 -3.15 27.87 -5.15
N PRO A 379 -2.94 28.62 -6.25
CA PRO A 379 -2.04 28.17 -7.31
C PRO A 379 -0.65 27.83 -6.77
N ASN A 380 -0.17 26.63 -7.12
CA ASN A 380 1.16 26.13 -6.75
C ASN A 380 1.41 26.04 -5.23
N ALA A 381 0.38 26.03 -4.37
CA ALA A 381 0.54 25.78 -2.94
C ALA A 381 0.75 24.29 -2.61
N LEU A 382 0.30 23.41 -3.50
CA LEU A 382 0.54 21.96 -3.46
C LEU A 382 1.32 21.52 -4.69
N PRO A 383 2.09 20.41 -4.59
CA PRO A 383 2.60 19.75 -5.78
C PRO A 383 1.43 19.19 -6.61
N PRO A 384 1.65 18.79 -7.87
CA PRO A 384 0.77 17.85 -8.53
C PRO A 384 0.65 16.59 -7.66
N ILE A 385 -0.58 16.20 -7.32
CA ILE A 385 -0.85 15.05 -6.45
C ILE A 385 -1.68 14.04 -7.23
N GLY A 386 -1.38 12.76 -7.08
CA GLY A 386 -2.15 11.67 -7.67
C GLY A 386 -1.99 10.38 -6.88
N ALA A 387 -2.86 9.41 -7.17
CA ALA A 387 -2.73 8.05 -6.66
C ALA A 387 -3.18 7.04 -7.73
N SER A 388 -2.60 5.85 -7.68
CA SER A 388 -2.90 4.75 -8.59
C SER A 388 -3.43 3.58 -7.73
N PRO A 389 -4.71 3.60 -7.32
CA PRO A 389 -5.26 2.47 -6.57
C PRO A 389 -5.13 1.20 -7.41
N ASP A 390 -4.81 0.06 -6.78
CA ASP A 390 -4.63 -1.20 -7.50
C ASP A 390 -5.90 -1.62 -8.27
N ALA A 391 -7.07 -1.23 -7.75
CA ALA A 391 -8.31 -1.26 -8.50
C ALA A 391 -9.38 -0.34 -7.89
N MET A 392 -10.49 -0.18 -8.60
CA MET A 392 -11.77 0.25 -8.04
C MET A 392 -12.71 -0.95 -7.92
N MET A 393 -13.67 -0.94 -7.00
CA MET A 393 -14.60 -2.06 -6.79
C MET A 393 -16.00 -1.58 -6.47
N ARG A 394 -17.00 -2.31 -6.98
CA ARG A 394 -18.37 -2.28 -6.46
C ARG A 394 -18.66 -3.64 -5.86
N ARG A 395 -19.04 -3.70 -4.59
CA ARG A 395 -19.32 -4.98 -3.89
C ARG A 395 -20.55 -5.71 -4.42
N HIS A 396 -21.50 -4.95 -4.94
CA HIS A 396 -22.69 -5.40 -5.66
C HIS A 396 -23.15 -4.27 -6.60
N PRO A 397 -24.05 -4.52 -7.57
CA PRO A 397 -24.39 -3.53 -8.59
C PRO A 397 -24.91 -2.18 -8.08
N SER A 398 -25.58 -2.16 -6.92
CA SER A 398 -26.07 -0.94 -6.27
C SER A 398 -25.12 -0.33 -5.23
N ALA A 399 -23.95 -0.93 -4.98
CA ALA A 399 -22.99 -0.41 -4.03
C ALA A 399 -22.29 0.83 -4.60
N PRO A 400 -21.90 1.80 -3.75
CA PRO A 400 -20.96 2.84 -4.16
C PRO A 400 -19.64 2.21 -4.63
N LEU A 401 -18.93 2.94 -5.48
CA LEU A 401 -17.57 2.58 -5.87
C LEU A 401 -16.64 2.83 -4.68
N GLU A 402 -15.70 1.91 -4.44
CA GLU A 402 -14.64 2.05 -3.45
C GLU A 402 -13.27 1.79 -4.10
N ALA A 403 -12.23 2.43 -3.58
CA ALA A 403 -10.86 2.13 -3.97
C ALA A 403 -10.42 0.79 -3.35
N VAL A 404 -9.49 0.10 -4.00
CA VAL A 404 -8.92 -1.15 -3.51
C VAL A 404 -7.42 -1.03 -3.51
N GLU A 405 -6.81 -1.34 -2.38
CA GLU A 405 -5.36 -1.35 -2.20
C GLU A 405 -4.92 -2.75 -1.75
N VAL A 406 -4.02 -3.38 -2.50
CA VAL A 406 -3.54 -4.74 -2.29
C VAL A 406 -2.13 -4.70 -1.70
N LYS A 407 -1.94 -5.35 -0.55
CA LYS A 407 -0.61 -5.62 0.00
C LYS A 407 -0.36 -7.12 0.16
N ASN A 408 0.54 -7.64 -0.66
CA ASN A 408 0.96 -9.03 -0.64
C ASN A 408 2.09 -9.29 0.36
N THR A 409 1.80 -10.09 1.38
CA THR A 409 2.80 -10.60 2.31
C THR A 409 3.64 -11.69 1.63
N CYS A 410 4.89 -11.36 1.33
CA CYS A 410 5.89 -12.33 0.89
C CYS A 410 6.09 -13.43 1.94
N PRO A 411 5.95 -14.73 1.59
CA PRO A 411 6.02 -15.84 2.53
C PRO A 411 7.46 -16.18 2.95
N PHE A 412 8.44 -15.69 2.20
CA PHE A 412 9.84 -15.98 2.42
C PHE A 412 10.40 -15.22 3.62
N PHE A 413 11.27 -15.88 4.36
CA PHE A 413 12.12 -15.31 5.40
C PHE A 413 13.48 -16.02 5.40
N THR A 414 14.48 -15.42 6.04
CA THR A 414 15.81 -16.00 6.22
C THR A 414 16.07 -16.23 7.70
N ARG A 415 17.00 -17.14 8.03
CA ARG A 415 17.45 -17.37 9.40
C ARG A 415 18.90 -16.94 9.54
N ARG A 416 19.26 -16.43 10.71
CA ARG A 416 20.65 -16.03 10.99
C ARG A 416 21.64 -17.20 10.87
N SER A 417 21.17 -18.42 11.16
CA SER A 417 21.98 -19.64 11.04
C SER A 417 22.24 -20.08 9.60
N ASP A 418 21.44 -19.60 8.63
CA ASP A 418 21.54 -19.98 7.23
C ASP A 418 21.11 -18.78 6.37
N PRO A 419 22.01 -17.77 6.21
CA PRO A 419 21.68 -16.53 5.51
C PRO A 419 21.54 -16.73 3.99
N ASN A 420 22.02 -17.85 3.47
CA ASN A 420 21.99 -18.18 2.03
C ASN A 420 20.72 -18.93 1.62
N ALA A 421 19.87 -19.32 2.58
CA ALA A 421 18.63 -20.03 2.31
C ALA A 421 17.40 -19.22 2.70
N PHE A 422 16.35 -19.48 1.94
CA PHE A 422 15.01 -19.00 2.22
C PHE A 422 14.16 -20.09 2.86
N TYR A 423 13.24 -19.65 3.69
CA TYR A 423 12.28 -20.49 4.37
C TYR A 423 10.89 -19.95 4.16
N ALA A 424 9.89 -20.84 4.15
CA ALA A 424 8.49 -20.46 4.09
C ALA A 424 7.59 -21.51 4.75
N TYR A 425 6.41 -21.08 5.20
CA TYR A 425 5.34 -21.99 5.60
C TYR A 425 4.33 -22.14 4.46
N THR A 426 4.10 -23.38 4.04
CA THR A 426 3.18 -23.72 2.94
C THR A 426 1.72 -23.80 3.37
N GLU A 427 1.47 -23.88 4.67
CA GLU A 427 0.16 -24.08 5.29
C GLU A 427 -0.25 -22.90 6.17
N TYR A 428 -1.55 -22.85 6.48
CA TYR A 428 -2.11 -21.91 7.43
C TYR A 428 -1.64 -22.25 8.85
N LEU A 429 -1.01 -21.28 9.51
CA LEU A 429 -0.56 -21.44 10.89
C LEU A 429 -1.72 -21.13 11.83
N SER A 430 -2.08 -22.07 12.71
CA SER A 430 -3.04 -21.79 13.79
C SER A 430 -2.53 -20.67 14.68
N GLU A 431 -3.43 -19.99 15.39
CA GLU A 431 -3.06 -18.92 16.32
C GLU A 431 -2.02 -19.39 17.37
N SER A 432 -2.22 -20.59 17.91
CA SER A 432 -1.27 -21.23 18.82
C SER A 432 0.12 -21.45 18.21
N ALA A 433 0.19 -21.79 16.92
CA ALA A 433 1.45 -21.96 16.22
C ALA A 433 2.12 -20.60 15.95
N ARG A 434 1.34 -19.58 15.55
CA ARG A 434 1.83 -18.22 15.31
C ARG A 434 2.48 -17.63 16.57
N SER A 435 1.82 -17.76 17.72
CA SER A 435 2.33 -17.28 19.01
C SER A 435 3.61 -17.99 19.48
N ALA A 436 3.89 -19.19 18.96
CA ALA A 436 5.09 -19.95 19.30
C ALA A 436 6.30 -19.65 18.40
N LEU A 437 6.11 -18.83 17.35
CA LEU A 437 7.12 -18.52 16.34
C LEU A 437 7.64 -17.09 16.50
N PRO A 438 8.89 -16.83 16.06
CA PRO A 438 9.37 -15.47 15.94
C PRO A 438 8.49 -14.67 14.97
N TRP A 439 8.20 -13.40 15.31
CA TRP A 439 7.32 -12.54 14.52
C TRP A 439 7.73 -12.42 13.04
N TYR A 440 9.03 -12.51 12.73
CA TYR A 440 9.54 -12.42 11.35
C TYR A 440 9.29 -13.68 10.52
N GLU A 441 8.98 -14.82 11.16
CA GLU A 441 8.58 -16.07 10.49
C GLU A 441 7.06 -16.15 10.27
N VAL A 442 6.29 -15.34 11.01
CA VAL A 442 4.82 -15.27 10.87
C VAL A 442 4.47 -14.40 9.67
N ARG A 443 4.29 -15.04 8.50
CA ARG A 443 4.02 -14.38 7.23
C ARG A 443 2.59 -14.66 6.76
N GLY A 444 1.64 -13.78 7.09
CA GLY A 444 0.24 -13.91 6.71
C GLY A 444 -0.44 -12.57 6.44
N PRO A 445 -1.74 -12.59 6.12
CA PRO A 445 -2.55 -11.39 6.07
C PRO A 445 -2.52 -10.67 7.42
N VAL A 446 -2.35 -9.36 7.37
CA VAL A 446 -2.44 -8.51 8.56
C VAL A 446 -3.90 -8.24 8.91
N GLU A 447 -4.16 -7.90 10.17
CA GLU A 447 -5.50 -7.60 10.66
C GLU A 447 -5.78 -6.10 10.76
N THR A 448 -4.73 -5.28 10.66
CA THR A 448 -4.77 -3.83 10.72
C THR A 448 -3.99 -3.25 9.55
N VAL A 449 -4.31 -2.01 9.17
CA VAL A 449 -3.50 -1.26 8.20
C VAL A 449 -2.35 -0.62 8.96
N GLN A 450 -1.12 -0.91 8.53
CA GLN A 450 0.05 -0.32 9.18
C GLN A 450 0.03 1.21 9.00
N PRO A 451 0.44 2.01 10.01
CA PRO A 451 0.29 3.46 9.97
C PRO A 451 0.89 4.13 8.73
N TYR A 452 1.99 3.59 8.21
CA TYR A 452 2.65 4.15 7.02
C TYR A 452 1.90 3.92 5.70
N TYR A 453 0.88 3.07 5.67
CA TYR A 453 -0.04 2.92 4.52
C TYR A 453 -1.28 3.80 4.63
N VAL A 454 -1.62 4.30 5.82
CA VAL A 454 -2.82 5.12 6.03
C VAL A 454 -2.84 6.37 5.14
N PRO A 455 -1.75 7.15 4.98
CA PRO A 455 -1.75 8.29 4.06
C PRO A 455 -2.04 7.90 2.61
N GLN A 456 -1.50 6.77 2.16
CA GLN A 456 -1.74 6.26 0.81
C GLN A 456 -3.23 5.95 0.62
N VAL A 457 -3.81 5.15 1.51
CA VAL A 457 -5.22 4.72 1.45
C VAL A 457 -6.17 5.91 1.52
N GLN A 458 -5.90 6.88 2.39
CA GLN A 458 -6.70 8.11 2.50
C GLN A 458 -6.57 8.97 1.24
N LEU A 459 -5.36 9.13 0.70
CA LEU A 459 -5.15 9.91 -0.53
C LEU A 459 -5.86 9.28 -1.74
N GLU A 460 -5.86 7.96 -1.86
CA GLU A 460 -6.61 7.25 -2.90
C GLU A 460 -8.11 7.61 -2.83
N MET A 461 -8.71 7.58 -1.64
CA MET A 461 -10.12 7.99 -1.45
C MET A 461 -10.35 9.48 -1.79
N LEU A 462 -9.36 10.34 -1.52
CA LEU A 462 -9.43 11.75 -1.90
C LEU A 462 -9.48 11.92 -3.42
N VAL A 463 -8.52 11.35 -4.15
CA VAL A 463 -8.40 11.55 -5.60
C VAL A 463 -9.47 10.82 -6.40
N THR A 464 -9.91 9.64 -5.92
CA THR A 464 -10.98 8.85 -6.57
C THR A 464 -12.39 9.27 -6.13
N ARG A 465 -12.49 10.19 -5.16
CA ARG A 465 -13.76 10.68 -4.59
C ARG A 465 -14.62 9.57 -3.98
N THR A 466 -14.00 8.52 -3.46
CA THR A 466 -14.71 7.47 -2.72
C THR A 466 -14.79 7.81 -1.24
N SER A 467 -15.79 7.26 -0.56
CA SER A 467 -15.91 7.36 0.91
C SER A 467 -15.21 6.23 1.64
N GLN A 468 -14.81 5.18 0.91
CA GLN A 468 -14.22 3.96 1.45
C GLN A 468 -13.11 3.43 0.55
N ASN A 469 -12.18 2.72 1.19
CA ASN A 469 -11.17 1.88 0.55
C ASN A 469 -11.19 0.50 1.20
N THR A 470 -11.13 -0.54 0.36
CA THR A 470 -10.90 -1.91 0.79
C THR A 470 -9.41 -2.25 0.65
N PHE A 471 -8.73 -2.28 1.78
CA PHE A 471 -7.34 -2.73 1.89
C PHE A 471 -7.30 -4.26 1.98
N VAL A 472 -6.73 -4.89 0.95
CA VAL A 472 -6.59 -6.33 0.81
C VAL A 472 -5.21 -6.73 1.31
N SER A 473 -5.13 -7.31 2.51
CA SER A 473 -3.91 -7.97 2.94
C SER A 473 -3.91 -9.41 2.46
N ALA A 474 -2.97 -9.76 1.59
CA ALA A 474 -2.95 -11.04 0.90
C ALA A 474 -1.73 -11.88 1.23
N SER A 475 -1.91 -13.21 1.23
CA SER A 475 -0.85 -14.20 1.39
C SER A 475 -1.17 -15.43 0.53
N ALA A 476 -0.26 -15.80 -0.36
CA ALA A 476 -0.41 -17.01 -1.19
C ALA A 476 -0.58 -18.30 -0.37
N SER A 477 -0.04 -18.33 0.86
CA SER A 477 -0.15 -19.48 1.75
C SER A 477 -1.34 -19.43 2.70
N GLN A 478 -1.81 -18.24 3.06
CA GLN A 478 -2.77 -18.09 4.16
C GLN A 478 -4.10 -17.44 3.76
N GLY A 479 -4.29 -17.01 2.52
CA GLY A 479 -5.55 -16.38 2.09
C GLY A 479 -5.49 -14.86 2.10
N ILE A 480 -6.65 -14.21 2.19
CA ILE A 480 -6.75 -12.74 2.24
C ILE A 480 -7.58 -12.27 3.44
N ASN A 481 -7.23 -11.10 3.95
CA ASN A 481 -8.09 -10.29 4.82
C ASN A 481 -8.55 -9.06 4.03
N LEU A 482 -9.85 -8.78 4.07
CA LEU A 482 -10.43 -7.55 3.54
C LEU A 482 -10.64 -6.58 4.69
N LEU A 483 -9.94 -5.46 4.69
CA LEU A 483 -10.02 -4.43 5.73
C LEU A 483 -10.64 -3.18 5.11
N THR A 484 -11.74 -2.69 5.67
CA THR A 484 -12.39 -1.47 5.18
C THR A 484 -11.95 -0.28 6.00
N MET A 485 -11.42 0.74 5.31
CA MET A 485 -11.10 2.05 5.88
C MET A 485 -12.10 3.09 5.35
N ASN A 486 -12.64 3.89 6.26
CA ASN A 486 -13.47 5.03 5.89
C ASN A 486 -12.58 6.26 5.64
N ARG A 487 -13.01 7.09 4.70
CA ARG A 487 -12.41 8.38 4.43
C ARG A 487 -12.55 9.30 5.65
N ASP A 488 -11.45 9.97 6.00
CA ASP A 488 -11.40 10.97 7.05
C ASP A 488 -10.93 12.30 6.47
N ASP A 489 -11.88 13.23 6.28
CA ASP A 489 -11.60 14.53 5.69
C ASP A 489 -10.82 15.48 6.62
N LEU A 490 -10.91 15.31 7.95
CA LEU A 490 -10.08 16.07 8.88
C LEU A 490 -8.63 15.63 8.74
N TYR A 491 -8.40 14.31 8.70
CA TYR A 491 -7.09 13.74 8.43
C TYR A 491 -6.51 14.18 7.08
N LEU A 492 -7.33 14.15 6.02
CA LEU A 492 -6.90 14.60 4.70
C LEU A 492 -6.55 16.09 4.69
N GLY A 493 -7.24 16.93 5.46
CA GLY A 493 -6.88 18.33 5.62
C GLY A 493 -5.48 18.52 6.22
N GLU A 494 -5.16 17.75 7.26
CA GLU A 494 -3.84 17.74 7.89
C GLU A 494 -2.76 17.15 6.96
N LEU A 495 -3.08 16.09 6.22
CA LEU A 495 -2.20 15.52 5.21
C LEU A 495 -1.82 16.59 4.18
N LEU A 496 -2.80 17.30 3.61
CA LEU A 496 -2.55 18.36 2.62
C LEU A 496 -1.75 19.54 3.22
N HIS A 497 -1.99 19.88 4.49
CA HIS A 497 -1.18 20.87 5.21
C HIS A 497 0.29 20.49 5.22
N PHE A 498 0.65 19.28 5.66
CA PHE A 498 2.06 18.86 5.72
C PHE A 498 2.69 18.66 4.34
N LEU A 499 1.92 18.24 3.32
CA LEU A 499 2.40 18.24 1.94
C LEU A 499 2.74 19.65 1.44
N SER A 500 1.91 20.65 1.75
CA SER A 500 2.16 22.05 1.36
C SER A 500 3.44 22.60 2.01
N ARG A 501 3.73 22.23 3.26
CA ARG A 501 4.95 22.63 3.98
C ARG A 501 6.20 22.11 3.29
N PHE A 502 6.19 20.84 2.90
CA PHE A 502 7.27 20.26 2.10
C PHE A 502 7.40 20.94 0.73
N TRP A 503 6.27 21.21 0.07
CA TRP A 503 6.30 21.86 -1.25
C TRP A 503 6.84 23.28 -1.21
N GLU A 504 6.56 24.04 -0.15
CA GLU A 504 7.20 25.33 0.10
C GLU A 504 8.73 25.24 0.18
N MET A 505 9.26 24.17 0.77
CA MET A 505 10.71 23.91 0.83
C MET A 505 11.28 23.64 -0.57
N VAL A 506 10.60 22.81 -1.37
CA VAL A 506 10.96 22.54 -2.78
C VAL A 506 11.00 23.85 -3.59
N LYS A 507 9.96 24.68 -3.49
CA LYS A 507 9.87 25.95 -4.23
C LYS A 507 10.96 26.95 -3.84
N ARG A 508 11.36 26.97 -2.57
CA ARG A 508 12.41 27.86 -2.06
C ARG A 508 13.82 27.34 -2.34
N GLY A 509 13.97 26.11 -2.85
CA GLY A 509 15.26 25.46 -2.97
C GLY A 509 15.93 25.23 -1.61
N GLN A 510 15.13 25.07 -0.56
CA GLN A 510 15.60 24.81 0.80
C GLN A 510 15.38 23.33 1.11
N PRO A 511 16.44 22.55 1.43
CA PRO A 511 16.26 21.16 1.81
C PRO A 511 15.40 21.05 3.09
N PRO A 512 14.41 20.16 3.13
CA PRO A 512 13.60 19.95 4.32
C PRO A 512 14.43 19.25 5.41
N SER A 513 14.04 19.47 6.66
CA SER A 513 14.57 18.77 7.83
C SER A 513 13.42 18.31 8.72
N GLU A 514 13.67 17.38 9.64
CA GLU A 514 12.66 16.91 10.60
C GLU A 514 12.01 18.07 11.38
N ALA A 515 12.75 19.17 11.61
CA ALA A 515 12.23 20.37 12.26
C ALA A 515 11.06 21.04 11.49
N MET A 516 10.91 20.79 10.19
CA MET A 516 9.81 21.32 9.38
C MET A 516 8.44 20.86 9.90
N HIS A 517 8.31 19.57 10.23
CA HIS A 517 7.06 19.00 10.76
C HIS A 517 6.87 19.38 12.23
N TRP A 518 7.94 19.32 13.03
CA TRP A 518 7.89 19.62 14.46
C TRP A 518 7.89 21.10 14.81
N ALA A 519 7.84 22.00 13.82
CA ALA A 519 7.55 23.41 14.03
C ALA A 519 6.12 23.63 14.58
N GLU A 520 5.21 22.68 14.33
CA GLU A 520 3.85 22.65 14.88
C GLU A 520 3.67 21.34 15.69
N PRO A 521 4.34 21.20 16.85
CA PRO A 521 4.53 19.89 17.48
C PRO A 521 3.24 19.23 17.93
N GLU A 522 2.29 19.99 18.49
CA GLU A 522 0.99 19.47 18.92
C GLU A 522 0.15 19.00 17.74
N ARG A 523 0.16 19.78 16.65
CA ARG A 523 -0.60 19.48 15.43
C ARG A 523 -0.04 18.24 14.72
N PHE A 524 1.28 18.16 14.59
CA PHE A 524 1.92 16.99 13.97
C PHE A 524 1.76 15.73 14.84
N ALA A 525 1.89 15.82 16.17
CA ALA A 525 1.59 14.71 17.05
C ALA A 525 0.15 14.20 16.90
N ALA A 526 -0.84 15.11 16.86
CA ALA A 526 -2.24 14.76 16.63
C ALA A 526 -2.46 14.08 15.26
N PHE A 527 -1.75 14.53 14.21
CA PHE A 527 -1.76 13.88 12.90
C PHE A 527 -1.21 12.44 12.94
N LEU A 528 -0.12 12.21 13.69
CA LEU A 528 0.45 10.88 13.90
C LEU A 528 -0.49 9.98 14.72
N ASP A 529 -1.12 10.51 15.78
CA ASP A 529 -2.10 9.80 16.59
C ASP A 529 -3.31 9.38 15.73
N GLN A 530 -3.85 10.30 14.92
CA GLN A 530 -4.95 9.98 14.01
C GLN A 530 -4.54 8.97 12.95
N THR A 531 -3.29 9.03 12.45
CA THR A 531 -2.75 8.00 11.54
C THR A 531 -2.80 6.62 12.19
N ALA A 532 -2.33 6.48 13.44
CA ALA A 532 -2.35 5.21 14.17
C ALA A 532 -3.78 4.74 14.48
N LEU A 533 -4.68 5.67 14.84
CA LEU A 533 -6.09 5.38 15.11
C LEU A 533 -6.80 4.86 13.86
N LEU A 534 -6.63 5.51 12.70
CA LEU A 534 -7.23 5.06 11.44
C LEU A 534 -6.70 3.69 11.01
N GLY A 535 -5.40 3.43 11.17
CA GLY A 535 -4.79 2.15 10.80
C GLY A 535 -5.29 0.97 11.64
N SER A 536 -5.50 1.21 12.95
CA SER A 536 -6.02 0.20 13.89
C SER A 536 -7.55 0.12 13.92
N GLY A 537 -8.25 1.19 13.57
CA GLY A 537 -9.71 1.31 13.54
C GLY A 537 -10.39 0.80 12.27
N VAL A 538 -9.65 0.12 11.38
CA VAL A 538 -10.23 -0.49 10.18
C VAL A 538 -11.23 -1.59 10.55
N SER A 539 -12.31 -1.68 9.77
CA SER A 539 -13.29 -2.76 9.93
C SER A 539 -12.80 -4.00 9.20
N LYS A 540 -12.44 -5.05 9.95
CA LYS A 540 -12.06 -6.35 9.37
C LYS A 540 -13.31 -7.08 8.88
N GLY A 541 -13.37 -7.36 7.59
CA GLY A 541 -14.34 -8.27 7.00
C GLY A 541 -14.01 -9.75 7.30
N ALA A 542 -14.54 -10.67 6.51
CA ALA A 542 -14.21 -12.08 6.67
C ALA A 542 -12.76 -12.36 6.24
N HIS A 543 -12.04 -13.15 7.04
CA HIS A 543 -10.84 -13.83 6.55
C HIS A 543 -11.27 -14.86 5.51
N ILE A 544 -10.75 -14.74 4.30
CA ILE A 544 -11.04 -15.70 3.24
C ILE A 544 -9.85 -16.62 3.09
N ALA A 545 -10.00 -17.80 3.70
CA ALA A 545 -9.00 -18.85 3.65
C ALA A 545 -8.83 -19.33 2.20
N ARG A 546 -7.65 -19.06 1.65
CA ARG A 546 -7.04 -19.69 0.47
C ARG A 546 -8.03 -20.22 -0.61
N PRO A 547 -8.87 -19.38 -1.24
CA PRO A 547 -9.82 -19.84 -2.25
C PRO A 547 -9.14 -20.18 -3.58
N TRP A 548 -7.99 -19.57 -3.91
CA TRP A 548 -7.35 -19.69 -5.22
C TRP A 548 -6.47 -20.94 -5.33
N ARG A 549 -7.07 -22.03 -5.79
CA ARG A 549 -6.34 -23.18 -6.31
C ARG A 549 -6.06 -22.95 -7.79
N ARG A 550 -5.07 -22.11 -8.12
CA ARG A 550 -4.38 -22.35 -9.40
C ARG A 550 -3.75 -23.72 -9.24
N ALA A 551 -4.23 -24.70 -10.00
CA ALA A 551 -3.60 -26.01 -10.04
C ALA A 551 -2.25 -25.82 -10.73
N ALA A 552 -1.23 -25.50 -9.94
CA ALA A 552 0.12 -25.46 -10.43
C ALA A 552 0.60 -26.89 -10.66
N ARG A 553 1.17 -27.16 -11.84
CA ARG A 553 1.78 -28.44 -12.20
C ARG A 553 3.27 -28.21 -12.49
N GLY A 554 4.08 -29.26 -12.40
CA GLY A 554 5.52 -29.18 -12.64
C GLY A 554 6.21 -28.20 -11.70
N VAL A 555 7.23 -27.50 -12.19
CA VAL A 555 8.09 -26.61 -11.40
C VAL A 555 7.32 -25.42 -10.82
N ALA A 556 6.27 -24.94 -11.50
CA ALA A 556 5.40 -23.87 -10.97
C ALA A 556 4.60 -24.29 -9.73
N ALA A 557 4.49 -25.60 -9.46
CA ALA A 557 3.87 -26.11 -8.23
C ALA A 557 4.76 -25.95 -7.01
N SER A 558 6.08 -25.88 -7.21
CA SER A 558 7.02 -25.71 -6.12
C SER A 558 7.20 -24.26 -5.73
N LEU A 559 7.30 -24.04 -4.42
CA LEU A 559 7.57 -22.73 -3.82
C LEU A 559 9.05 -22.32 -3.98
N PHE A 560 9.92 -23.28 -4.25
CA PHE A 560 11.34 -23.10 -4.54
C PHE A 560 11.68 -23.77 -5.87
N LEU A 561 12.54 -23.16 -6.67
CA LEU A 561 12.89 -23.70 -8.00
C LEU A 561 13.98 -24.78 -7.92
N ASP A 562 14.65 -24.91 -6.78
CA ASP A 562 15.73 -25.85 -6.50
C ASP A 562 15.28 -27.12 -5.76
N SER A 563 13.97 -27.29 -5.53
CA SER A 563 13.39 -28.38 -4.72
C SER A 563 12.84 -29.55 -5.52
#